data_AF-A0A6A6JIM5-F1
#
_entry.id   AF-A0A6A6JIM5-F1
#
_cell.length_a   1.000
_cell.length_b   1.000
_cell.length_c   1.000
_cell.angle_alpha   90.00
_cell.angle_beta   90.00
_cell.angle_gamma   90.00
#
_symmetry.space_group_name_H-M   'P 1'
#
loop_
_entity.id
_entity.type
_entity.pdbx_description
1 polymer ?
#
loop_
_entity_poly.entity_id
_entity_poly.type
_entity_poly.pdbx_seq_one_letter_code
_entity_poly.pdbx_strand_id
1 'polypeptide(L)'
;MAQQSTASPARDAEATNTEGIALGGQETRASSPQVKKVAIVSALREAVEPCLPSKPTTGVRKRRRSVLPEHTCAMCPGEGSIKCGKCELVRYCSEECQENDAQVHTMLCESLASFETPPSESHRRAIVFDENPENATARFIWLRVHRNVDEDGSEYDQPNLGEFLKSKDGRVRSTITKNHVLWRPLSHSIHIEHYLPNAHGWDENSAVSKVVDCRYTPRNTWISTILVYATEPNSRELPKIQHLGPQDFRSIVDFLNTSKSCALASDIRYFGKTVQGVRLNCKGDMAEPAARPAIEAVQVPLTHCLFDDSVLLPIPSKLDLPILAARCLRKPEYEKDIELYKGAGALSQSWLLERDERRATTSILPLDHHSRRAYYQGTLVLARQDQKPLFPEHIEALWRYVKYFLEPMMADASSIHADEDARENVQKEITTEKFQLYYRHFQTFQDTEDERKKPSPYDVVRKKGSLKRKSSGSFFNDPKRAKWSWSSETEDAEPMEEEEL
;
A
#
# COMPACT_ATOMS: atom_id res chain seq x y z
N MET A 1 -67.44 -5.29 -27.51
CA MET A 1 -68.50 -6.01 -26.76
C MET A 1 -67.88 -6.39 -25.42
N ALA A 2 -68.09 -5.55 -24.39
CA ALA A 2 -69.07 -5.75 -23.31
C ALA A 2 -68.64 -6.93 -22.41
N GLN A 3 -68.49 -6.87 -21.08
CA GLN A 3 -68.95 -5.97 -20.01
C GLN A 3 -68.13 -6.38 -18.75
N GLN A 4 -67.62 -5.44 -17.92
CA GLN A 4 -68.15 -5.04 -16.59
C GLN A 4 -68.18 -6.16 -15.52
N SER A 5 -67.97 -5.97 -14.22
CA SER A 5 -67.68 -4.82 -13.34
C SER A 5 -67.61 -5.34 -11.88
N THR A 6 -67.12 -4.48 -10.96
CA THR A 6 -67.37 -4.38 -9.50
C THR A 6 -66.37 -5.04 -8.55
N ALA A 7 -66.03 -4.48 -7.38
CA ALA A 7 -66.08 -3.12 -6.83
C ALA A 7 -65.26 -3.12 -5.52
N SER A 8 -64.71 -1.97 -5.18
CA SER A 8 -64.05 -1.57 -3.91
C SER A 8 -65.12 -1.17 -2.84
N PRO A 9 -64.85 -0.50 -1.70
CA PRO A 9 -63.63 -0.30 -0.88
C PRO A 9 -63.86 -0.26 0.68
N ALA A 10 -62.76 -0.09 1.43
CA ALA A 10 -62.49 0.75 2.62
C ALA A 10 -63.44 0.82 3.84
N ARG A 11 -62.83 0.84 5.04
CA ARG A 11 -63.16 1.80 6.12
C ARG A 11 -62.09 1.90 7.22
N ASP A 12 -61.89 3.13 7.66
CA ASP A 12 -61.00 3.66 8.71
C ASP A 12 -61.54 3.50 10.14
N ALA A 13 -60.67 3.87 11.09
CA ALA A 13 -60.91 4.71 12.28
C ALA A 13 -60.70 4.09 13.69
N GLU A 14 -59.58 4.52 14.30
CA GLU A 14 -59.41 5.22 15.59
C GLU A 14 -60.05 4.77 16.93
N ALA A 15 -59.15 4.75 17.93
CA ALA A 15 -59.25 5.25 19.31
C ALA A 15 -60.06 4.46 20.36
N THR A 16 -59.41 4.12 21.48
CA THR A 16 -59.65 4.81 22.78
C THR A 16 -58.72 4.30 23.90
N ASN A 17 -58.24 5.26 24.69
CA ASN A 17 -57.59 5.11 26.00
C ASN A 17 -58.54 4.51 27.04
N THR A 18 -58.00 3.83 28.05
CA THR A 18 -58.55 3.83 29.40
C THR A 18 -57.46 3.55 30.45
N GLU A 19 -57.30 4.52 31.35
CA GLU A 19 -56.74 4.43 32.71
C GLU A 19 -57.48 3.30 33.47
N GLY A 20 -56.97 2.58 34.47
CA GLY A 20 -55.93 2.82 35.45
C GLY A 20 -56.47 2.25 36.77
N ILE A 21 -55.92 1.15 37.30
CA ILE A 21 -56.18 0.71 38.69
C ILE A 21 -54.87 0.14 39.26
N ALA A 22 -54.43 0.78 40.34
CA ALA A 22 -53.32 0.37 41.18
C ALA A 22 -53.76 -0.72 42.17
N LEU A 23 -52.95 -1.75 42.36
CA LEU A 23 -52.81 -2.45 43.64
C LEU A 23 -51.35 -2.85 43.83
N GLY A 24 -50.82 -2.44 44.98
CA GLY A 24 -49.44 -2.62 45.36
C GLY A 24 -49.10 -4.03 45.85
N GLY A 25 -47.83 -4.37 45.71
CA GLY A 25 -47.17 -5.46 46.40
C GLY A 25 -45.75 -5.00 46.74
N GLN A 26 -45.51 -4.71 48.02
CA GLN A 26 -44.17 -4.61 48.59
C GLN A 26 -43.56 -6.00 48.61
N GLU A 27 -42.35 -6.18 48.11
CA GLU A 27 -41.44 -7.20 48.62
C GLU A 27 -39.97 -6.86 48.33
N THR A 28 -39.27 -6.64 49.44
CA THR A 28 -37.90 -7.06 49.79
C THR A 28 -36.71 -6.81 48.84
N ARG A 29 -35.78 -6.03 49.42
CA ARG A 29 -34.35 -5.91 49.10
C ARG A 29 -33.69 -7.24 48.72
N ALA A 30 -33.01 -7.25 47.57
CA ALA A 30 -31.76 -7.98 47.38
C ALA A 30 -30.80 -7.10 46.57
N SER A 31 -29.68 -6.77 47.21
CA SER A 31 -28.55 -6.01 46.65
C SER A 31 -27.91 -6.75 45.48
N SER A 32 -27.94 -6.13 44.31
CA SER A 32 -27.26 -6.60 43.10
C SER A 32 -25.74 -6.36 43.20
N PRO A 33 -24.88 -7.35 42.94
CA PRO A 33 -23.44 -7.14 42.90
C PRO A 33 -23.03 -6.50 41.58
N GLN A 34 -22.40 -5.32 41.67
CA GLN A 34 -21.78 -4.67 40.53
C GLN A 34 -20.68 -5.54 39.93
N VAL A 35 -20.85 -5.89 38.66
CA VAL A 35 -19.87 -6.53 37.80
C VAL A 35 -18.74 -5.54 37.51
N LYS A 36 -17.60 -5.69 38.18
CA LYS A 36 -16.32 -5.09 37.76
C LYS A 36 -15.75 -5.91 36.61
N LYS A 37 -15.91 -5.43 35.38
CA LYS A 37 -15.17 -5.88 34.19
C LYS A 37 -14.46 -4.69 33.55
N VAL A 38 -13.24 -4.36 34.00
CA VAL A 38 -12.16 -3.79 33.17
C VAL A 38 -10.85 -3.93 33.97
N ALA A 39 -10.01 -4.93 33.66
CA ALA A 39 -8.56 -4.94 33.97
C ALA A 39 -7.88 -6.23 33.47
N ILE A 40 -7.94 -6.53 32.16
CA ILE A 40 -7.05 -7.55 31.56
C ILE A 40 -6.65 -7.09 30.14
N VAL A 41 -5.83 -6.03 30.05
CA VAL A 41 -5.00 -5.71 28.86
C VAL A 41 -3.61 -5.17 29.26
N SER A 42 -3.25 -5.15 30.55
CA SER A 42 -2.01 -4.49 31.01
C SER A 42 -0.84 -5.43 31.38
N ALA A 43 -0.91 -6.73 31.08
CA ALA A 43 0.07 -7.71 31.60
C ALA A 43 0.88 -8.48 30.54
N LEU A 44 0.93 -8.02 29.28
CA LEU A 44 1.77 -8.60 28.22
C LEU A 44 2.66 -7.56 27.54
N ARG A 45 3.29 -6.68 28.33
CA ARG A 45 4.25 -5.68 27.82
C ARG A 45 5.57 -5.59 28.59
N GLU A 46 5.85 -6.50 29.52
CA GLU A 46 7.09 -6.52 30.31
C GLU A 46 7.81 -7.86 30.17
N ALA A 47 8.45 -8.10 29.02
CA ALA A 47 9.54 -9.08 28.86
C ALA A 47 10.15 -9.00 27.45
N VAL A 48 10.69 -7.83 27.07
CA VAL A 48 11.70 -7.73 26.00
C VAL A 48 12.71 -6.70 26.45
N GLU A 49 13.76 -7.15 27.13
CA GLU A 49 14.98 -6.35 27.32
C GLU A 49 15.74 -6.29 25.99
N PRO A 50 16.02 -5.10 25.42
CA PRO A 50 17.04 -4.98 24.39
C PRO A 50 18.39 -4.69 25.05
N CYS A 51 19.40 -5.49 24.72
CA CYS A 51 20.80 -5.20 24.97
C CYS A 51 21.14 -3.76 24.55
N LEU A 52 21.39 -2.90 25.54
CA LEU A 52 21.85 -1.53 25.34
C LEU A 52 23.36 -1.54 25.02
N PRO A 53 23.80 -0.95 23.89
CA PRO A 53 25.21 -0.64 23.72
C PRO A 53 25.63 0.53 24.62
N SER A 54 26.86 0.44 25.09
CA SER A 54 27.52 1.33 26.03
C SER A 54 27.64 2.79 25.55
N LYS A 55 27.45 3.69 26.53
CA LYS A 55 27.80 5.12 26.67
C LYS A 55 28.15 5.92 25.37
N PRO A 56 27.41 7.00 25.06
CA PRO A 56 27.77 7.92 24.00
C PRO A 56 28.94 8.81 24.43
N THR A 57 30.06 8.71 23.72
CA THR A 57 31.13 9.72 23.75
C THR A 57 30.59 11.06 23.27
N THR A 58 30.72 12.08 24.10
CA THR A 58 30.33 13.49 23.87
C THR A 58 31.18 14.12 22.77
N GLY A 59 30.89 13.78 21.52
CA GLY A 59 31.40 14.47 20.34
C GLY A 59 30.24 15.04 19.54
N VAL A 60 29.89 16.30 19.79
CA VAL A 60 28.89 17.03 18.99
C VAL A 60 29.48 17.25 17.58
N ARG A 61 29.41 16.22 16.74
CA ARG A 61 29.63 16.35 15.30
C ARG A 61 28.46 17.19 14.78
N LYS A 62 28.72 18.48 14.46
CA LYS A 62 27.82 19.30 13.65
C LYS A 62 27.46 18.50 12.40
N ARG A 63 26.28 17.87 12.37
CA ARG A 63 25.74 17.22 11.17
C ARG A 63 25.61 18.31 10.12
N ARG A 64 26.54 18.38 9.17
CA ARG A 64 26.41 19.22 7.97
C ARG A 64 25.05 18.90 7.37
N ARG A 65 24.15 19.89 7.32
CA ARG A 65 22.89 19.79 6.58
C ARG A 65 23.27 19.38 5.16
N SER A 66 22.93 18.14 4.76
CA SER A 66 23.11 17.67 3.39
C SER A 66 22.08 18.39 2.54
N VAL A 67 22.42 19.58 2.05
CA VAL A 67 21.70 20.20 0.93
C VAL A 67 21.78 19.19 -0.20
N LEU A 68 20.64 18.83 -0.78
CA LEU A 68 20.63 17.94 -1.94
C LEU A 68 21.53 18.53 -3.03
N PRO A 69 22.33 17.71 -3.71
CA PRO A 69 23.15 18.21 -4.79
C PRO A 69 22.23 18.76 -5.89
N GLU A 70 22.43 20.02 -6.27
CA GLU A 70 21.82 20.69 -7.45
C GLU A 70 22.14 19.98 -8.78
N HIS A 71 22.78 18.81 -8.71
CA HIS A 71 23.36 18.06 -9.81
C HIS A 71 22.84 16.61 -9.81
N THR A 72 21.64 16.36 -9.26
CA THR A 72 21.04 15.01 -9.28
C THR A 72 20.12 14.84 -10.50
N CYS A 73 20.12 13.62 -11.06
CA CYS A 73 19.20 13.23 -12.12
C CYS A 73 17.76 13.25 -11.60
N ALA A 74 16.81 13.70 -12.41
CA ALA A 74 15.39 13.66 -12.06
C ALA A 74 14.85 12.23 -11.96
N MET A 75 15.38 11.30 -12.77
CA MET A 75 14.78 9.97 -12.97
C MET A 75 15.49 8.81 -12.27
N CYS A 76 16.68 9.03 -11.73
CA CYS A 76 17.44 7.98 -11.06
C CYS A 76 18.34 8.57 -9.96
N PRO A 77 18.95 7.74 -9.11
CA PRO A 77 19.88 8.20 -8.08
C PRO A 77 21.21 8.77 -8.60
N GLY A 78 21.46 8.70 -9.91
CA GLY A 78 22.70 9.17 -10.53
C GLY A 78 22.82 10.70 -10.58
N GLU A 79 24.03 11.18 -10.85
CA GLU A 79 24.30 12.61 -11.08
C GLU A 79 23.81 13.04 -12.48
N GLY A 80 23.18 14.20 -12.55
CA GLY A 80 22.64 14.79 -13.77
C GLY A 80 23.62 15.78 -14.40
N SER A 81 24.10 15.45 -15.60
CA SER A 81 24.98 16.29 -16.42
C SER A 81 24.23 17.04 -17.52
N ILE A 82 23.11 16.51 -18.01
CA ILE A 82 22.30 17.08 -19.08
C ILE A 82 21.20 17.93 -18.47
N LYS A 83 21.16 19.23 -18.79
CA LYS A 83 20.07 20.11 -18.38
C LYS A 83 18.92 20.05 -19.38
N CYS A 84 17.69 20.19 -18.91
CA CYS A 84 16.56 20.45 -19.81
C CYS A 84 16.78 21.77 -20.56
N GLY A 85 16.72 21.74 -21.89
CA GLY A 85 16.95 22.94 -22.72
C GLY A 85 15.86 24.01 -22.64
N LYS A 86 14.71 23.73 -22.00
CA LYS A 86 13.62 24.71 -21.81
C LYS A 86 13.71 25.41 -20.45
N CYS A 87 13.66 24.64 -19.36
CA CYS A 87 13.65 25.23 -18.01
C CYS A 87 15.03 25.37 -17.36
N GLU A 88 16.04 24.62 -17.82
CA GLU A 88 17.39 24.52 -17.23
C GLU A 88 17.48 24.10 -15.74
N LEU A 89 16.34 23.96 -15.05
CA LEU A 89 16.26 23.59 -13.63
C LEU A 89 16.29 22.08 -13.39
N VAL A 90 15.86 21.28 -14.37
CA VAL A 90 15.86 19.82 -14.26
C VAL A 90 17.06 19.24 -14.98
N ARG A 91 17.71 18.25 -14.36
CA ARG A 91 18.89 17.58 -14.88
C ARG A 91 18.67 16.08 -15.05
N TYR A 92 19.37 15.50 -16.01
CA TYR A 92 19.33 14.08 -16.35
C TYR A 92 20.76 13.53 -16.49
N CYS A 93 20.96 12.27 -16.14
CA CYS A 93 22.27 11.61 -16.30
C CYS A 93 22.51 11.07 -17.72
N SER A 94 21.47 11.07 -18.56
CA SER A 94 21.45 10.49 -19.92
C SER A 94 20.21 10.98 -20.68
N GLU A 95 20.27 10.97 -22.01
CA GLU A 95 19.12 11.27 -22.88
C GLU A 95 17.95 10.30 -22.62
N GLU A 96 18.22 9.02 -22.37
CA GLU A 96 17.19 8.04 -21.99
C GLU A 96 16.41 8.47 -20.73
N CYS A 97 17.10 8.99 -19.71
CA CYS A 97 16.41 9.52 -18.53
C CYS A 97 15.58 10.76 -18.88
N GLN A 98 16.05 11.62 -19.77
CA GLN A 98 15.31 12.80 -20.22
C GLN A 98 14.06 12.41 -21.02
N GLU A 99 14.19 11.50 -22.00
CA GLU A 99 13.08 10.98 -22.80
C GLU A 99 12.02 10.31 -21.93
N ASN A 100 12.44 9.49 -20.98
CA ASN A 100 11.53 8.80 -20.09
C ASN A 100 10.83 9.72 -19.07
N ASP A 101 11.31 10.94 -18.85
CA ASP A 101 10.60 11.96 -18.06
C ASP A 101 9.82 12.92 -18.94
N ALA A 102 10.11 12.99 -20.25
CA ALA A 102 9.64 14.05 -21.14
C ALA A 102 8.12 14.22 -21.10
N GLN A 103 7.35 13.13 -21.09
CA GLN A 103 5.88 13.19 -21.03
C GLN A 103 5.40 13.88 -19.74
N VAL A 104 5.96 13.52 -18.59
CA VAL A 104 5.58 14.10 -17.29
C VAL A 104 6.14 15.51 -17.19
N HIS A 105 7.44 15.69 -17.41
CA HIS A 105 8.14 16.96 -17.29
C HIS A 105 7.52 18.08 -18.16
N THR A 106 7.15 17.77 -19.41
CA THR A 106 6.59 18.76 -20.34
C THR A 106 5.30 19.38 -19.83
N MET A 107 4.50 18.67 -19.03
CA MET A 107 3.22 19.19 -18.50
C MET A 107 3.38 20.47 -17.68
N LEU A 108 4.52 20.64 -16.99
CA LEU A 108 4.79 21.86 -16.20
C LEU A 108 5.92 22.70 -16.76
N CYS A 109 6.88 22.09 -17.46
CA CYS A 109 8.11 22.75 -17.91
C CYS A 109 7.82 23.99 -18.75
N GLU A 110 6.88 23.92 -19.68
CA GLU A 110 6.54 25.03 -20.58
C GLU A 110 5.89 26.19 -19.83
N SER A 111 5.06 25.88 -18.83
CA SER A 111 4.39 26.90 -18.03
C SER A 111 5.33 27.62 -17.05
N LEU A 112 6.51 27.06 -16.76
CA LEU A 112 7.39 27.57 -15.71
C LEU A 112 7.79 29.04 -15.92
N ALA A 113 8.03 29.46 -17.15
CA ALA A 113 8.41 30.85 -17.49
C ALA A 113 7.37 31.87 -16.98
N SER A 114 6.07 31.53 -17.06
CA SER A 114 4.98 32.36 -16.53
C SER A 114 4.91 32.41 -15.00
N PHE A 115 5.71 31.57 -14.33
CA PHE A 115 5.75 31.43 -12.87
C PHE A 115 7.15 31.70 -12.27
N GLU A 116 7.98 32.48 -12.96
CA GLU A 116 9.27 32.95 -12.42
C GLU A 116 9.09 34.07 -11.40
N THR A 117 8.21 35.03 -11.69
CA THR A 117 7.98 36.20 -10.83
C THR A 117 6.63 36.10 -10.13
N PRO A 118 6.58 36.02 -8.78
CA PRO A 118 5.33 35.98 -8.05
C PRO A 118 4.58 37.33 -8.18
N PRO A 119 3.23 37.31 -8.20
CA PRO A 119 2.44 38.54 -8.30
C PRO A 119 2.55 39.42 -7.05
N SER A 120 2.88 38.83 -5.89
CA SER A 120 3.27 39.57 -4.69
C SER A 120 4.12 38.69 -3.77
N GLU A 121 4.70 39.30 -2.74
CA GLU A 121 5.45 38.58 -1.69
C GLU A 121 4.64 37.54 -0.90
N SER A 122 3.31 37.64 -0.95
CA SER A 122 2.37 36.72 -0.29
C SER A 122 1.94 35.58 -1.19
N HIS A 123 2.65 35.33 -2.30
CA HIS A 123 2.38 34.22 -3.20
C HIS A 123 3.57 33.28 -3.29
N ARG A 124 3.27 31.99 -3.38
CA ARG A 124 4.25 30.91 -3.58
C ARG A 124 3.81 30.04 -4.73
N ARG A 125 4.80 29.52 -5.47
CA ARG A 125 4.51 28.64 -6.60
C ARG A 125 4.08 27.29 -6.06
N ALA A 126 2.87 26.88 -6.40
CA ALA A 126 2.27 25.60 -6.03
C ALA A 126 1.84 24.84 -7.30
N ILE A 127 1.47 23.57 -7.15
CA ILE A 127 0.97 22.73 -8.24
C ILE A 127 -0.45 22.29 -7.91
N VAL A 128 -1.35 22.35 -8.88
CA VAL A 128 -2.71 21.83 -8.76
C VAL A 128 -2.96 20.75 -9.82
N PHE A 129 -3.62 19.66 -9.42
CA PHE A 129 -4.21 18.68 -10.32
C PHE A 129 -5.72 18.91 -10.32
N ASP A 130 -6.20 19.58 -11.38
CA ASP A 130 -7.60 19.99 -11.49
C ASP A 130 -8.52 18.78 -11.69
N GLU A 131 -9.67 18.77 -11.00
CA GLU A 131 -10.67 17.71 -11.16
C GLU A 131 -11.49 17.87 -12.44
N ASN A 132 -11.51 19.07 -13.04
CA ASN A 132 -12.30 19.32 -14.23
C ASN A 132 -11.76 18.52 -15.43
N PRO A 133 -12.56 17.60 -16.03
CA PRO A 133 -12.12 16.79 -17.15
C PRO A 133 -11.72 17.62 -18.38
N GLU A 134 -12.33 18.79 -18.59
CA GLU A 134 -11.99 19.71 -19.70
C GLU A 134 -10.57 20.28 -19.56
N ASN A 135 -10.10 20.44 -18.32
CA ASN A 135 -8.80 21.02 -17.98
C ASN A 135 -7.93 20.05 -17.17
N ALA A 136 -8.09 18.74 -17.41
CA ALA A 136 -7.44 17.67 -16.68
C ALA A 136 -5.91 17.66 -16.86
N THR A 137 -5.20 18.61 -16.28
CA THR A 137 -3.75 18.78 -16.39
C THR A 137 -3.19 19.25 -15.06
N ALA A 138 -1.97 18.80 -14.75
CA ALA A 138 -1.19 19.41 -13.68
C ALA A 138 -0.72 20.79 -14.16
N ARG A 139 -0.87 21.83 -13.34
CA ARG A 139 -0.40 23.18 -13.68
C ARG A 139 0.17 23.91 -12.47
N PHE A 140 1.09 24.83 -12.72
CA PHE A 140 1.50 25.77 -11.69
C PHE A 140 0.37 26.76 -11.39
N ILE A 141 0.34 27.21 -10.13
CA ILE A 141 -0.51 28.28 -9.64
C ILE A 141 0.28 29.16 -8.65
N TRP A 142 -0.16 30.39 -8.49
CA TRP A 142 0.29 31.26 -7.41
C TRP A 142 -0.62 31.05 -6.19
N LEU A 143 -0.16 30.24 -5.24
CA LEU A 143 -0.88 30.01 -3.99
C LEU A 143 -0.67 31.20 -3.06
N ARG A 144 -1.77 31.85 -2.66
CA ARG A 144 -1.74 32.91 -1.66
C ARG A 144 -1.40 32.34 -0.29
N VAL A 145 -0.56 33.06 0.44
CA VAL A 145 -0.04 32.69 1.76
C VAL A 145 -0.26 33.86 2.72
N HIS A 146 -0.74 33.56 3.92
CA HIS A 146 -0.85 34.52 5.01
C HIS A 146 0.36 34.38 5.92
N ARG A 147 1.14 35.46 6.05
CA ARG A 147 2.20 35.54 7.07
C ARG A 147 1.54 35.80 8.41
N ASN A 148 1.78 34.90 9.35
CA ASN A 148 1.34 34.98 10.72
C ASN A 148 2.56 35.01 11.64
N VAL A 149 2.33 35.42 12.88
CA VAL A 149 3.33 35.43 13.95
C VAL A 149 2.69 34.73 15.14
N ASP A 150 3.40 33.77 15.74
CA ASP A 150 2.94 33.07 16.94
C ASP A 150 3.12 33.92 18.22
N GLU A 151 2.81 33.35 19.38
CA GLU A 151 2.98 34.02 20.69
C GLU A 151 4.45 34.34 21.01
N ASP A 152 5.39 33.58 20.44
CA ASP A 152 6.84 33.74 20.63
C ASP A 152 7.49 34.72 19.63
N GLY A 153 6.71 35.31 18.72
CA GLY A 153 7.23 36.22 17.70
C GLY A 153 7.81 35.53 16.45
N SER A 154 7.65 34.21 16.34
CA SER A 154 8.10 33.41 15.20
C SER A 154 7.14 33.53 14.01
N GLU A 155 7.68 33.95 12.87
CA GLU A 155 6.91 34.06 11.63
C GLU A 155 6.66 32.71 10.96
N TYR A 156 5.42 32.50 10.50
CA TYR A 156 5.03 31.32 9.73
C TYR A 156 4.06 31.66 8.61
N ASP A 157 4.00 30.77 7.63
CA ASP A 157 3.16 30.91 6.44
C ASP A 157 1.96 29.95 6.54
N GLN A 158 0.75 30.50 6.39
CA GLN A 158 -0.49 29.71 6.28
C GLN A 158 -1.01 29.74 4.83
N PRO A 159 -1.12 28.60 4.14
CA PRO A 159 -1.59 28.57 2.76
C PRO A 159 -3.10 28.82 2.69
N ASN A 160 -3.55 29.65 1.75
CA ASN A 160 -4.97 29.85 1.48
C ASN A 160 -5.52 28.69 0.63
N LEU A 161 -5.85 27.58 1.28
CA LEU A 161 -6.38 26.38 0.60
C LEU A 161 -7.84 26.56 0.13
N GLY A 162 -8.58 27.54 0.66
CA GLY A 162 -10.02 27.70 0.40
C GLY A 162 -10.37 28.05 -1.04
N GLU A 163 -9.42 28.66 -1.77
CA GLU A 163 -9.58 28.98 -3.20
C GLU A 163 -9.63 27.73 -4.09
N PHE A 164 -9.03 26.62 -3.65
CA PHE A 164 -8.90 25.39 -4.44
C PHE A 164 -9.66 24.20 -3.84
N LEU A 165 -9.80 24.14 -2.51
CA LEU A 165 -10.41 23.02 -1.79
C LEU A 165 -11.69 23.49 -1.06
N LYS A 166 -12.85 23.19 -1.65
CA LYS A 166 -14.17 23.69 -1.23
C LYS A 166 -14.57 23.34 0.20
N SER A 167 -14.21 22.16 0.71
CA SER A 167 -14.57 21.69 2.06
C SER A 167 -13.34 21.60 2.96
N LYS A 168 -13.48 21.98 4.25
CA LYS A 168 -12.48 21.71 5.29
C LYS A 168 -12.61 20.31 5.87
N ASP A 169 -13.84 19.84 6.02
CA ASP A 169 -14.13 18.49 6.50
C ASP A 169 -13.66 17.48 5.46
N GLY A 170 -13.08 16.36 5.88
CA GLY A 170 -12.58 15.30 4.99
C GLY A 170 -11.30 15.62 4.21
N ARG A 171 -10.60 16.71 4.53
CA ARG A 171 -9.27 16.98 3.95
C ARG A 171 -8.25 15.96 4.45
N VAL A 172 -7.50 15.40 3.52
CA VAL A 172 -6.37 14.51 3.79
C VAL A 172 -5.09 15.18 3.35
N ARG A 173 -4.14 15.23 4.28
CA ARG A 173 -2.79 15.77 4.07
C ARG A 173 -1.79 14.63 4.07
N SER A 174 -1.06 14.51 2.97
CA SER A 174 0.15 13.69 2.88
C SER A 174 1.40 14.58 2.88
N THR A 175 2.50 14.11 3.47
CA THR A 175 3.77 14.86 3.49
C THR A 175 4.90 14.01 2.95
N ILE A 176 5.63 14.54 1.96
CA ILE A 176 6.80 13.93 1.35
C ILE A 176 8.04 14.65 1.89
N THR A 177 8.86 13.94 2.64
CA THR A 177 10.19 14.41 3.08
C THR A 177 11.32 13.66 2.38
N LYS A 178 10.97 12.58 1.68
CA LYS A 178 11.87 11.70 0.95
C LYS A 178 11.16 11.19 -0.29
N ASN A 179 11.85 11.22 -1.44
CA ASN A 179 11.40 10.48 -2.60
C ASN A 179 11.79 9.00 -2.41
N HIS A 180 10.80 8.14 -2.20
CA HIS A 180 11.02 6.73 -1.95
C HIS A 180 11.38 5.92 -3.19
N VAL A 181 10.89 6.34 -4.37
CA VAL A 181 11.23 5.73 -5.66
C VAL A 181 12.72 5.92 -5.94
N LEU A 182 13.21 7.15 -5.82
CA LEU A 182 14.63 7.49 -6.04
C LEU A 182 15.50 7.30 -4.81
N TRP A 183 14.91 6.89 -3.69
CA TRP A 183 15.54 6.69 -2.39
C TRP A 183 16.32 7.91 -1.83
N ARG A 184 15.99 9.13 -2.26
CA ARG A 184 16.70 10.36 -1.85
C ARG A 184 15.87 11.24 -0.90
N PRO A 185 16.47 11.84 0.14
CA PRO A 185 15.79 12.85 0.96
C PRO A 185 15.40 14.05 0.10
N LEU A 186 14.46 14.88 0.56
CA LEU A 186 14.15 16.17 -0.04
C LEU A 186 14.81 17.31 0.76
N SER A 187 15.15 18.43 0.10
CA SER A 187 15.71 19.62 0.78
C SER A 187 14.65 20.40 1.57
N HIS A 188 13.38 20.12 1.30
CA HIS A 188 12.19 20.73 1.85
C HIS A 188 11.10 19.65 1.96
N SER A 189 9.99 19.94 2.64
CA SER A 189 8.85 19.03 2.72
C SER A 189 7.81 19.41 1.68
N ILE A 190 7.27 18.44 0.95
CA ILE A 190 6.16 18.66 0.00
C ILE A 190 4.87 18.17 0.66
N HIS A 191 3.85 19.02 0.71
CA HIS A 191 2.53 18.67 1.23
C HIS A 191 1.55 18.49 0.08
N ILE A 192 0.81 17.39 0.11
CA ILE A 192 -0.26 17.07 -0.84
C ILE A 192 -1.56 17.09 -0.05
N GLU A 193 -2.43 18.02 -0.38
CA GLU A 193 -3.77 18.17 0.19
C GLU A 193 -4.81 17.77 -0.85
N HIS A 194 -5.75 16.93 -0.46
CA HIS A 194 -6.91 16.62 -1.28
C HIS A 194 -8.12 16.32 -0.39
N TYR A 195 -9.31 16.28 -0.98
CA TYR A 195 -10.53 15.96 -0.27
C TYR A 195 -10.89 14.47 -0.49
N LEU A 196 -11.13 13.73 0.59
CA LEU A 196 -11.71 12.40 0.54
C LEU A 196 -13.15 12.46 1.06
N PRO A 197 -14.15 12.65 0.17
CA PRO A 197 -15.55 12.55 0.57
C PRO A 197 -15.86 11.16 1.14
N ASN A 198 -16.66 11.12 2.19
CA ASN A 198 -17.18 9.87 2.78
C ASN A 198 -18.18 9.13 1.88
N ALA A 199 -18.53 9.68 0.71
CA ALA A 199 -19.59 9.16 -0.15
C ALA A 199 -19.02 8.39 -1.35
N HIS A 200 -19.60 7.23 -1.65
CA HIS A 200 -19.35 6.45 -2.86
C HIS A 200 -19.81 7.23 -4.11
N GLY A 201 -19.04 7.16 -5.21
CA GLY A 201 -19.48 7.64 -6.53
C GLY A 201 -18.74 8.85 -7.11
N TRP A 202 -17.51 9.13 -6.67
CA TRP A 202 -16.69 10.19 -7.27
C TRP A 202 -15.82 9.62 -8.39
N ASP A 203 -15.73 10.38 -9.47
CA ASP A 203 -14.83 10.10 -10.58
C ASP A 203 -13.37 10.31 -10.16
N GLU A 204 -12.47 9.53 -10.77
CA GLU A 204 -11.04 9.68 -10.59
C GLU A 204 -10.56 11.06 -11.07
N ASN A 205 -9.56 11.62 -10.40
CA ASN A 205 -8.94 12.86 -10.86
C ASN A 205 -8.26 12.62 -12.22
N SER A 206 -8.89 13.13 -13.27
CA SER A 206 -8.46 12.94 -14.66
C SER A 206 -7.05 13.50 -14.92
N ALA A 207 -6.62 14.54 -14.20
CA ALA A 207 -5.27 15.09 -14.31
C ALA A 207 -4.23 14.14 -13.71
N VAL A 208 -4.55 13.49 -12.58
CA VAL A 208 -3.68 12.49 -11.94
C VAL A 208 -3.55 11.25 -12.83
N SER A 209 -4.65 10.78 -13.42
CA SER A 209 -4.63 9.61 -14.32
C SER A 209 -3.78 9.80 -15.58
N LYS A 210 -3.38 11.04 -15.94
CA LYS A 210 -2.44 11.31 -17.03
C LYS A 210 -0.95 11.16 -16.64
N VAL A 211 -0.64 11.20 -15.34
CA VAL A 211 0.75 11.12 -14.83
C VAL A 211 1.01 9.88 -13.98
N VAL A 212 -0.05 9.21 -13.52
CA VAL A 212 0.02 7.99 -12.72
C VAL A 212 -0.35 6.78 -13.57
N ASP A 213 0.32 5.67 -13.32
CA ASP A 213 -0.06 4.37 -13.86
C ASP A 213 -1.28 3.82 -13.08
N CYS A 214 -2.46 4.04 -13.64
CA CYS A 214 -3.73 3.62 -13.05
C CYS A 214 -3.88 2.09 -12.97
N ARG A 215 -3.00 1.29 -13.59
CA ARG A 215 -3.02 -0.18 -13.46
C ARG A 215 -2.72 -0.64 -12.03
N TYR A 216 -1.94 0.13 -11.29
CA TYR A 216 -1.43 -0.25 -9.97
C TYR A 216 -1.97 0.61 -8.83
N THR A 217 -2.64 1.71 -9.15
CA THR A 217 -3.25 2.57 -8.15
C THR A 217 -4.72 2.17 -8.00
N PRO A 218 -5.21 1.85 -6.80
CA PRO A 218 -6.62 1.52 -6.62
C PRO A 218 -7.51 2.63 -7.17
N ARG A 219 -8.61 2.25 -7.83
CA ARG A 219 -9.60 3.22 -8.29
C ARG A 219 -10.04 4.09 -7.11
N ASN A 220 -10.26 5.37 -7.37
CA ASN A 220 -10.68 6.35 -6.37
C ASN A 220 -9.65 6.63 -5.25
N THR A 221 -8.37 6.29 -5.44
CA THR A 221 -7.31 6.71 -4.49
C THR A 221 -7.11 8.22 -4.53
N TRP A 222 -7.06 8.76 -5.75
CA TRP A 222 -6.82 10.17 -6.03
C TRP A 222 -8.08 10.78 -6.63
N ILE A 223 -8.99 11.20 -5.75
CA ILE A 223 -10.24 11.86 -6.10
C ILE A 223 -10.19 13.34 -5.78
N SER A 224 -11.01 14.12 -6.49
CA SER A 224 -11.11 15.58 -6.37
C SER A 224 -9.83 16.33 -6.72
N THR A 225 -9.91 17.66 -6.66
CA THR A 225 -8.77 18.56 -6.86
C THR A 225 -7.65 18.26 -5.84
N ILE A 226 -6.42 18.11 -6.33
CA ILE A 226 -5.23 17.93 -5.48
C ILE A 226 -4.39 19.19 -5.52
N LEU A 227 -4.07 19.74 -4.35
CA LEU A 227 -3.22 20.91 -4.20
C LEU A 227 -1.89 20.52 -3.53
N VAL A 228 -0.79 20.97 -4.11
CA VAL A 228 0.56 20.62 -3.68
C VAL A 228 1.40 21.88 -3.45
N TYR A 229 2.07 21.97 -2.30
CA TYR A 229 2.96 23.08 -1.94
C TYR A 229 4.17 22.59 -1.14
N ALA A 230 5.24 23.39 -1.08
CA ALA A 230 6.47 23.08 -0.35
C ALA A 230 6.61 23.92 0.93
N THR A 231 7.24 23.35 1.95
CA THR A 231 7.62 24.04 3.19
C THR A 231 9.05 23.73 3.59
N GLU A 232 9.64 24.58 4.42
CA GLU A 232 10.96 24.30 5.00
C GLU A 232 11.04 22.93 5.69
N PRO A 233 12.20 22.24 5.61
CA PRO A 233 12.36 20.92 6.19
C PRO A 233 12.17 20.96 7.72
N ASN A 234 11.45 19.97 8.26
CA ASN A 234 11.19 19.79 9.70
C ASN A 234 10.39 20.90 10.41
N SER A 235 9.75 21.82 9.68
CA SER A 235 8.84 22.77 10.34
C SER A 235 7.46 22.15 10.55
N ARG A 236 7.30 21.45 11.69
CA ARG A 236 6.01 20.83 12.06
C ARG A 236 5.03 21.84 12.66
N GLU A 237 5.52 22.91 13.26
CA GLU A 237 4.68 23.84 14.01
C GLU A 237 4.43 25.13 13.22
N LEU A 238 5.44 25.65 12.51
CA LEU A 238 5.43 27.02 11.95
C LEU A 238 6.14 27.08 10.59
N PRO A 239 5.61 26.42 9.54
CA PRO A 239 6.32 26.30 8.27
C PRO A 239 6.34 27.60 7.48
N LYS A 240 7.52 27.96 6.97
CA LYS A 240 7.65 28.91 5.85
C LYS A 240 7.43 28.17 4.54
N ILE A 241 6.56 28.70 3.67
CA ILE A 241 6.22 28.08 2.40
C ILE A 241 7.24 28.51 1.35
N GLN A 242 7.69 27.54 0.55
CA GLN A 242 8.67 27.73 -0.52
C GLN A 242 8.03 27.56 -1.90
N HIS A 243 8.72 28.03 -2.93
CA HIS A 243 8.31 27.80 -4.31
C HIS A 243 8.62 26.35 -4.71
N LEU A 244 7.62 25.61 -5.19
CA LEU A 244 7.87 24.32 -5.82
C LEU A 244 8.65 24.50 -7.12
N GLY A 245 9.68 23.70 -7.36
CA GLY A 245 10.40 23.63 -8.62
C GLY A 245 9.85 22.55 -9.56
N PRO A 246 10.28 22.55 -10.83
CA PRO A 246 9.95 21.46 -11.76
C PRO A 246 10.55 20.11 -11.35
N GLN A 247 11.63 20.10 -10.55
CA GLN A 247 12.20 18.85 -10.03
C GLN A 247 11.31 18.20 -8.95
N ASP A 248 10.55 19.01 -8.21
CA ASP A 248 9.63 18.52 -7.18
C ASP A 248 8.45 17.78 -7.80
N PHE A 249 8.06 18.17 -9.02
CA PHE A 249 6.98 17.51 -9.75
C PHE A 249 7.24 16.01 -9.93
N ARG A 250 8.49 15.61 -10.20
CA ARG A 250 8.83 14.20 -10.28
C ARG A 250 8.62 13.47 -8.95
N SER A 251 9.01 14.08 -7.84
CA SER A 251 8.79 13.51 -6.51
C SER A 251 7.30 13.40 -6.15
N ILE A 252 6.49 14.35 -6.60
CA ILE A 252 5.03 14.32 -6.46
C ILE A 252 4.46 13.17 -7.26
N VAL A 253 4.83 13.03 -8.54
CA VAL A 253 4.34 11.95 -9.40
C VAL A 253 4.81 10.58 -8.92
N ASP A 254 6.04 10.46 -8.44
CA ASP A 254 6.56 9.25 -7.78
C ASP A 254 5.72 8.88 -6.56
N PHE A 255 5.39 9.86 -5.72
CA PHE A 255 4.53 9.65 -4.56
C PHE A 255 3.13 9.22 -4.98
N LEU A 256 2.50 9.90 -5.93
CA LEU A 256 1.15 9.53 -6.39
C LEU A 256 1.11 8.11 -7.00
N ASN A 257 2.19 7.68 -7.66
CA ASN A 257 2.32 6.32 -8.21
C ASN A 257 2.61 5.25 -7.16
N THR A 258 3.14 5.60 -5.99
CA THR A 258 3.57 4.63 -4.97
C THR A 258 2.69 4.62 -3.73
N SER A 259 2.14 5.76 -3.34
CA SER A 259 1.25 5.87 -2.18
C SER A 259 -0.02 5.08 -2.45
N LYS A 260 -0.30 4.11 -1.56
CA LYS A 260 -1.42 3.17 -1.67
C LYS A 260 -1.43 2.32 -2.94
N SER A 261 -0.31 2.27 -3.66
CA SER A 261 -0.16 1.52 -4.90
C SER A 261 0.18 0.06 -4.63
N CYS A 262 -0.30 -0.83 -5.49
CA CYS A 262 0.07 -2.23 -5.54
C CYS A 262 1.20 -2.52 -6.57
N ALA A 263 1.87 -1.47 -7.07
CA ALA A 263 2.94 -1.61 -8.04
C ALA A 263 4.15 -2.35 -7.44
N LEU A 264 4.68 -3.31 -8.19
CA LEU A 264 5.94 -3.97 -7.84
C LEU A 264 7.13 -3.15 -8.32
N ALA A 265 8.32 -3.44 -7.80
CA ALA A 265 9.54 -2.74 -8.19
C ALA A 265 9.96 -2.98 -9.65
N SER A 266 9.39 -3.98 -10.31
CA SER A 266 9.54 -4.19 -11.77
C SER A 266 8.54 -3.39 -12.59
N ASP A 267 7.37 -3.08 -12.00
CA ASP A 267 6.28 -2.36 -12.67
C ASP A 267 6.57 -0.86 -12.71
N ILE A 268 7.23 -0.35 -11.67
CA ILE A 268 7.69 1.04 -11.56
C ILE A 268 9.22 1.08 -11.49
N ARG A 269 9.83 2.19 -11.93
CA ARG A 269 11.30 2.39 -11.82
C ARG A 269 11.72 2.67 -10.38
N TYR A 270 11.62 1.67 -9.51
CA TYR A 270 11.87 1.79 -8.08
C TYR A 270 13.33 1.48 -7.73
N PHE A 271 14.04 2.46 -7.16
CA PHE A 271 15.43 2.36 -6.70
C PHE A 271 15.56 2.28 -5.18
N GLY A 272 14.44 2.35 -4.46
CA GLY A 272 14.40 2.18 -3.00
C GLY A 272 14.67 0.75 -2.56
N LYS A 273 14.51 0.54 -1.24
CA LYS A 273 14.63 -0.79 -0.64
C LYS A 273 13.43 -1.65 -1.03
N THR A 274 13.71 -2.88 -1.44
CA THR A 274 12.70 -3.89 -1.74
C THR A 274 12.89 -5.09 -0.83
N VAL A 275 11.85 -5.91 -0.71
CA VAL A 275 11.93 -7.27 -0.17
C VAL A 275 11.45 -8.25 -1.23
N GLN A 276 12.03 -9.45 -1.24
CA GLN A 276 11.52 -10.52 -2.07
C GLN A 276 10.18 -11.01 -1.51
N GLY A 277 9.13 -10.83 -2.31
CA GLY A 277 7.79 -11.33 -2.06
C GLY A 277 7.37 -12.35 -3.11
N VAL A 278 6.10 -12.73 -3.05
CA VAL A 278 5.48 -13.68 -3.98
C VAL A 278 4.23 -13.05 -4.56
N ARG A 279 4.04 -13.19 -5.87
CA ARG A 279 2.80 -12.81 -6.54
C ARG A 279 2.04 -14.05 -6.96
N LEU A 280 0.76 -14.10 -6.59
CA LEU A 280 -0.20 -15.12 -7.01
C LEU A 280 -1.04 -14.55 -8.13
N ASN A 281 -0.70 -14.94 -9.35
CA ASN A 281 -1.32 -14.43 -10.55
C ASN A 281 -2.74 -14.98 -10.72
N CYS A 282 -3.66 -14.10 -11.09
CA CYS A 282 -5.00 -14.53 -11.48
C CYS A 282 -5.00 -15.14 -12.89
N LYS A 283 -6.08 -15.83 -13.27
CA LYS A 283 -6.19 -16.42 -14.62
C LYS A 283 -6.06 -15.40 -15.75
N GLY A 284 -6.47 -14.14 -15.52
CA GLY A 284 -6.28 -13.05 -16.49
C GLY A 284 -4.80 -12.80 -16.76
N ASP A 285 -4.01 -12.60 -15.71
CA ASP A 285 -2.56 -12.40 -15.80
C ASP A 285 -1.84 -13.61 -16.42
N MET A 286 -2.34 -14.83 -16.18
CA MET A 286 -1.80 -16.05 -16.79
C MET A 286 -2.16 -16.22 -18.26
N ALA A 287 -3.28 -15.64 -18.70
CA ALA A 287 -3.79 -15.74 -20.08
C ALA A 287 -3.17 -14.69 -21.02
N GLU A 288 -2.38 -13.75 -20.51
CA GLU A 288 -1.67 -12.79 -21.35
C GLU A 288 -0.69 -13.50 -22.31
N PRO A 289 -0.39 -12.91 -23.49
CA PRO A 289 0.55 -13.49 -24.45
C PRO A 289 1.93 -13.81 -23.86
N ALA A 290 2.34 -13.05 -22.84
CA ALA A 290 3.47 -13.36 -21.98
C ALA A 290 2.97 -14.10 -20.74
N ALA A 291 2.55 -15.36 -20.94
CA ALA A 291 1.92 -16.17 -19.89
C ALA A 291 2.79 -16.20 -18.63
N ARG A 292 2.28 -15.59 -17.56
CA ARG A 292 2.96 -15.58 -16.25
C ARG A 292 2.62 -16.86 -15.49
N PRO A 293 3.56 -17.44 -14.72
CA PRO A 293 3.27 -18.63 -13.92
C PRO A 293 2.28 -18.30 -12.80
N ALA A 294 1.58 -19.29 -12.25
CA ALA A 294 0.57 -19.06 -11.22
C ALA A 294 1.13 -18.43 -9.93
N ILE A 295 2.37 -18.78 -9.58
CA ILE A 295 3.11 -18.28 -8.43
C ILE A 295 4.46 -17.79 -8.95
N GLU A 296 4.81 -16.53 -8.74
CA GLU A 296 6.12 -15.98 -9.14
C GLU A 296 6.79 -15.18 -8.03
N ALA A 297 8.12 -15.19 -8.02
CA ALA A 297 8.90 -14.34 -7.14
C ALA A 297 8.88 -12.90 -7.64
N VAL A 298 8.64 -11.94 -6.74
CA VAL A 298 8.58 -10.51 -7.08
C VAL A 298 9.38 -9.67 -6.10
N GLN A 299 9.75 -8.46 -6.52
CA GLN A 299 10.38 -7.48 -5.65
C GLN A 299 9.33 -6.47 -5.20
N VAL A 300 9.02 -6.48 -3.91
CA VAL A 300 7.99 -5.62 -3.31
C VAL A 300 8.69 -4.39 -2.70
N PRO A 301 8.39 -3.17 -3.17
CA PRO A 301 8.87 -1.94 -2.55
C PRO A 301 8.50 -1.88 -1.07
N LEU A 302 9.39 -1.42 -0.19
CA LEU A 302 9.03 -1.22 1.23
C LEU A 302 8.00 -0.08 1.44
N THR A 303 7.71 0.70 0.40
CA THR A 303 6.61 1.68 0.36
C THR A 303 5.34 1.16 -0.30
N HIS A 304 5.29 -0.12 -0.63
CA HIS A 304 4.07 -0.74 -1.14
C HIS A 304 2.98 -0.66 -0.06
N CYS A 305 1.73 -0.47 -0.47
CA CYS A 305 0.56 -0.41 0.43
C CYS A 305 0.37 -1.65 1.33
N LEU A 306 1.13 -2.71 1.03
CA LEU A 306 1.13 -3.96 1.75
C LEU A 306 1.73 -3.78 3.15
N PHE A 307 2.63 -2.82 3.36
CA PHE A 307 3.27 -2.60 4.66
C PHE A 307 2.54 -1.60 5.56
N ASP A 308 1.56 -0.85 5.03
CA ASP A 308 0.84 0.18 5.79
C ASP A 308 -0.47 -0.37 6.37
N ASP A 309 -1.30 -1.02 5.54
CA ASP A 309 -2.70 -1.33 5.88
C ASP A 309 -3.05 -2.83 5.83
N SER A 310 -2.06 -3.73 5.69
CA SER A 310 -2.34 -5.15 5.53
C SER A 310 -2.51 -5.89 6.85
N VAL A 311 -3.49 -6.79 6.86
CA VAL A 311 -3.73 -7.75 7.93
C VAL A 311 -2.83 -8.97 7.68
N LEU A 312 -2.24 -9.50 8.76
CA LEU A 312 -1.49 -10.75 8.70
C LEU A 312 -2.42 -11.90 8.35
N LEU A 313 -1.93 -12.83 7.54
CA LEU A 313 -2.69 -14.02 7.19
C LEU A 313 -2.86 -14.92 8.45
N PRO A 314 -4.08 -15.39 8.78
CA PRO A 314 -4.36 -16.03 10.06
C PRO A 314 -3.59 -17.33 10.30
N ILE A 315 -3.61 -18.26 9.33
CA ILE A 315 -2.90 -19.54 9.44
C ILE A 315 -1.38 -19.32 9.49
N PRO A 316 -0.76 -18.58 8.55
CA PRO A 316 0.68 -18.28 8.63
C PRO A 316 1.09 -17.63 9.94
N SER A 317 0.26 -16.74 10.50
CA SER A 317 0.55 -16.10 11.79
C SER A 317 0.63 -17.11 12.94
N LYS A 318 -0.21 -18.15 12.94
CA LYS A 318 -0.15 -19.24 13.93
C LYS A 318 1.06 -20.15 13.73
N LEU A 319 1.65 -20.15 12.53
CA LEU A 319 2.87 -20.86 12.19
C LEU A 319 4.13 -19.99 12.36
N ASP A 320 4.06 -18.85 13.06
CA ASP A 320 5.16 -17.89 13.20
C ASP A 320 5.73 -17.37 11.86
N LEU A 321 4.88 -17.30 10.83
CA LEU A 321 5.19 -16.75 9.51
C LEU A 321 4.34 -15.49 9.28
N PRO A 322 4.84 -14.29 9.60
CA PRO A 322 4.06 -13.06 9.54
C PRO A 322 3.92 -12.58 8.08
N ILE A 323 3.09 -13.27 7.30
CA ILE A 323 2.84 -12.98 5.88
C ILE A 323 1.70 -11.96 5.78
N LEU A 324 1.99 -10.86 5.09
CA LEU A 324 1.04 -9.82 4.69
C LEU A 324 0.56 -10.10 3.27
N ALA A 325 -0.66 -9.67 2.94
CA ALA A 325 -1.23 -9.82 1.62
C ALA A 325 -1.91 -8.53 1.16
N ALA A 326 -1.62 -8.11 -0.07
CA ALA A 326 -2.30 -7.02 -0.75
C ALA A 326 -2.96 -7.53 -2.03
N ARG A 327 -4.20 -7.09 -2.25
CA ARG A 327 -4.92 -7.36 -3.50
C ARG A 327 -4.56 -6.32 -4.55
N CYS A 328 -4.13 -6.79 -5.70
CA CYS A 328 -4.02 -5.98 -6.90
C CYS A 328 -5.33 -6.06 -7.66
N LEU A 329 -5.89 -4.90 -8.01
CA LEU A 329 -7.06 -4.84 -8.87
C LEU A 329 -6.73 -5.42 -10.25
N ARG A 330 -7.74 -6.00 -10.89
CA ARG A 330 -7.60 -6.47 -12.27
C ARG A 330 -7.56 -5.30 -13.24
N LYS A 331 -7.02 -5.54 -14.44
CA LYS A 331 -7.19 -4.58 -15.53
C LYS A 331 -8.69 -4.39 -15.83
N PRO A 332 -9.15 -3.15 -16.05
CA PRO A 332 -10.54 -2.84 -16.39
C PRO A 332 -11.09 -3.65 -17.56
N GLU A 333 -10.24 -3.98 -18.53
CA GLU A 333 -10.61 -4.77 -19.71
C GLU A 333 -11.21 -6.13 -19.32
N TYR A 334 -10.64 -6.77 -18.29
CA TYR A 334 -11.12 -8.05 -17.78
C TYR A 334 -12.34 -7.92 -16.86
N GLU A 335 -12.77 -6.70 -16.49
CA GLU A 335 -14.03 -6.52 -15.76
C GLU A 335 -15.24 -6.84 -16.64
N LYS A 336 -15.15 -6.60 -17.96
CA LYS A 336 -16.24 -6.89 -18.91
C LYS A 336 -16.47 -8.39 -19.09
N ASP A 337 -15.40 -9.18 -19.06
CA ASP A 337 -15.46 -10.64 -19.19
C ASP A 337 -16.09 -11.33 -17.94
N ILE A 338 -16.24 -10.60 -16.83
CA ILE A 338 -16.87 -11.10 -15.59
C ILE A 338 -18.31 -11.54 -15.83
N GLU A 339 -19.06 -10.84 -16.70
CA GLU A 339 -20.45 -11.18 -16.97
C GLU A 339 -20.59 -12.49 -17.76
N LEU A 340 -19.55 -12.86 -18.51
CA LEU A 340 -19.54 -14.01 -19.42
C LEU A 340 -19.22 -15.33 -18.70
N TYR A 341 -18.32 -15.31 -17.70
CA TYR A 341 -17.83 -16.52 -17.01
C TYR A 341 -18.65 -16.93 -15.78
N LYS A 342 -19.96 -17.14 -15.95
CA LYS A 342 -20.89 -17.51 -14.85
C LYS A 342 -20.79 -18.95 -14.30
N GLY A 343 -19.79 -19.76 -14.69
CA GLY A 343 -19.86 -21.22 -14.46
C GLY A 343 -18.57 -21.98 -14.10
N ALA A 344 -17.41 -21.34 -13.97
CA ALA A 344 -16.18 -22.05 -13.59
C ALA A 344 -15.74 -21.61 -12.19
N GLY A 345 -15.52 -22.57 -11.29
CA GLY A 345 -14.98 -22.35 -9.94
C GLY A 345 -13.48 -22.67 -9.89
N ALA A 346 -12.68 -21.83 -9.25
CA ALA A 346 -11.25 -22.03 -9.03
C ALA A 346 -10.96 -21.63 -7.59
N LEU A 347 -10.48 -22.62 -6.84
CA LEU A 347 -10.34 -22.65 -5.38
C LEU A 347 -8.96 -22.17 -4.88
N SER A 348 -8.09 -21.64 -5.76
CA SER A 348 -6.67 -21.50 -5.40
C SER A 348 -6.36 -20.37 -4.40
N GLN A 349 -7.29 -19.44 -4.13
CA GLN A 349 -7.05 -18.32 -3.20
C GLN A 349 -7.99 -18.30 -1.97
N SER A 350 -9.00 -19.18 -1.91
CA SER A 350 -10.01 -19.15 -0.84
C SER A 350 -9.46 -19.54 0.55
N TRP A 351 -8.32 -20.22 0.59
CA TRP A 351 -7.68 -20.68 1.83
C TRP A 351 -6.84 -19.60 2.54
N LEU A 352 -6.45 -18.53 1.83
CA LEU A 352 -5.61 -17.45 2.39
C LEU A 352 -6.41 -16.47 3.24
N LEU A 353 -7.69 -16.30 2.97
CA LEU A 353 -8.51 -15.28 3.58
C LEU A 353 -9.44 -15.95 4.58
N GLU A 354 -9.27 -15.65 5.87
CA GLU A 354 -10.30 -15.98 6.86
C GLU A 354 -11.63 -15.42 6.35
N ARG A 355 -12.66 -16.26 6.40
CA ARG A 355 -14.03 -15.77 6.48
C ARG A 355 -14.11 -15.00 7.78
N ASP A 356 -13.96 -13.68 7.73
CA ASP A 356 -14.40 -12.81 8.81
C ASP A 356 -15.94 -12.90 8.86
N GLU A 357 -16.44 -13.95 9.52
CA GLU A 357 -17.88 -14.19 9.72
C GLU A 357 -18.55 -13.02 10.45
N ARG A 358 -17.78 -12.22 11.21
CA ARG A 358 -18.30 -11.08 11.97
C ARG A 358 -18.52 -9.83 11.12
N ARG A 359 -17.86 -9.69 9.96
CA ARG A 359 -18.18 -8.67 8.94
C ARG A 359 -19.12 -9.19 7.83
N ALA A 360 -19.45 -10.48 7.84
CA ALA A 360 -20.54 -11.04 7.05
C ALA A 360 -21.92 -10.80 7.68
N THR A 361 -22.10 -9.69 8.40
CA THR A 361 -23.43 -9.22 8.83
C THR A 361 -24.27 -8.97 7.58
N THR A 362 -25.29 -9.81 7.37
CA THR A 362 -26.41 -9.65 6.43
C THR A 362 -26.12 -9.82 4.93
N SER A 363 -25.56 -10.96 4.53
CA SER A 363 -25.94 -11.50 3.21
C SER A 363 -26.51 -12.90 3.38
N ILE A 364 -27.81 -12.95 3.68
CA ILE A 364 -28.67 -14.12 3.52
C ILE A 364 -28.89 -14.33 2.01
N LEU A 365 -27.80 -14.54 1.27
CA LEU A 365 -27.89 -15.02 -0.10
C LEU A 365 -27.55 -16.52 -0.09
N PRO A 366 -28.35 -17.35 -0.78
CA PRO A 366 -28.27 -18.80 -0.72
C PRO A 366 -26.87 -19.32 -1.11
N LEU A 367 -26.51 -20.46 -0.53
CA LEU A 367 -25.20 -21.13 -0.63
C LEU A 367 -24.67 -21.30 -2.07
N ASP A 368 -25.55 -21.25 -3.08
CA ASP A 368 -25.20 -21.40 -4.50
C ASP A 368 -24.46 -20.18 -5.11
N HIS A 369 -24.39 -19.05 -4.41
CA HIS A 369 -23.62 -17.88 -4.85
C HIS A 369 -22.15 -17.87 -4.40
N HIS A 370 -21.70 -18.83 -3.59
CA HIS A 370 -20.35 -18.81 -3.00
C HIS A 370 -19.22 -19.24 -3.95
N SER A 371 -19.52 -19.98 -5.01
CA SER A 371 -18.55 -20.28 -6.09
C SER A 371 -18.19 -19.03 -6.91
N ARG A 372 -19.04 -17.99 -6.88
CA ARG A 372 -18.83 -16.69 -7.55
C ARG A 372 -17.95 -15.68 -6.79
N ARG A 373 -17.22 -16.08 -5.74
CA ARG A 373 -16.27 -15.17 -5.05
C ARG A 373 -14.82 -15.64 -5.11
N ALA A 374 -14.55 -16.94 -5.31
CA ALA A 374 -13.19 -17.47 -5.36
C ALA A 374 -12.45 -17.18 -6.67
N TYR A 375 -13.18 -17.11 -7.80
CA TYR A 375 -12.65 -16.67 -9.11
C TYR A 375 -12.30 -15.17 -9.20
N TYR A 376 -12.50 -14.38 -8.14
CA TYR A 376 -12.76 -12.92 -8.22
C TYR A 376 -11.81 -12.08 -7.37
N GLN A 377 -10.77 -12.68 -6.81
CA GLN A 377 -9.93 -12.03 -5.80
C GLN A 377 -8.75 -11.22 -6.37
N GLY A 378 -8.65 -11.13 -7.71
CA GLY A 378 -7.56 -10.43 -8.39
C GLY A 378 -6.23 -11.16 -8.26
N THR A 379 -5.15 -10.44 -8.51
CA THR A 379 -3.78 -10.91 -8.26
C THR A 379 -3.40 -10.55 -6.83
N LEU A 380 -2.77 -11.47 -6.10
CA LEU A 380 -2.33 -11.23 -4.72
C LEU A 380 -0.83 -11.01 -4.70
N VAL A 381 -0.38 -10.00 -3.97
CA VAL A 381 1.04 -9.81 -3.63
C VAL A 381 1.20 -10.14 -2.17
N LEU A 382 2.17 -11.00 -1.87
CA LEU A 382 2.51 -11.47 -0.55
C LEU A 382 3.93 -11.03 -0.20
N ALA A 383 4.15 -10.56 1.03
CA ALA A 383 5.48 -10.35 1.57
C ALA A 383 5.46 -10.54 3.08
N ARG A 384 6.62 -10.79 3.69
CA ARG A 384 6.70 -10.92 5.15
C ARG A 384 6.81 -9.56 5.82
N GLN A 385 6.11 -9.38 6.94
CA GLN A 385 6.17 -8.19 7.78
C GLN A 385 7.59 -7.95 8.33
N ASP A 386 8.32 -9.02 8.65
CA ASP A 386 9.71 -8.97 9.14
C ASP A 386 10.75 -8.68 8.03
N GLN A 387 10.30 -8.49 6.79
CA GLN A 387 11.11 -8.20 5.61
C GLN A 387 12.14 -9.30 5.29
N LYS A 388 11.95 -10.52 5.77
CA LYS A 388 12.70 -11.68 5.27
C LYS A 388 12.18 -12.06 3.89
N PRO A 389 13.04 -12.63 3.01
CA PRO A 389 12.61 -13.06 1.69
C PRO A 389 11.55 -14.15 1.80
N LEU A 390 10.55 -14.06 0.92
CA LEU A 390 9.48 -15.03 0.76
C LEU A 390 9.58 -15.63 -0.64
N PHE A 391 9.79 -16.94 -0.73
CA PHE A 391 9.97 -17.62 -2.01
C PHE A 391 8.65 -18.27 -2.48
N PRO A 392 8.42 -18.45 -3.79
CA PRO A 392 7.28 -19.17 -4.34
C PRO A 392 7.03 -20.53 -3.68
N GLU A 393 8.10 -21.28 -3.44
CA GLU A 393 8.10 -22.62 -2.85
C GLU A 393 7.61 -22.60 -1.39
N HIS A 394 7.86 -21.50 -0.65
CA HIS A 394 7.31 -21.31 0.69
C HIS A 394 5.78 -21.23 0.65
N ILE A 395 5.25 -20.48 -0.31
CA ILE A 395 3.80 -20.29 -0.47
C ILE A 395 3.14 -21.54 -1.02
N GLU A 396 3.80 -22.26 -1.94
CA GLU A 396 3.29 -23.53 -2.43
C GLU A 396 3.25 -24.59 -1.32
N ALA A 397 4.32 -24.74 -0.54
CA ALA A 397 4.35 -25.66 0.59
C ALA A 397 3.25 -25.36 1.61
N LEU A 398 3.09 -24.07 1.95
CA LEU A 398 2.04 -23.59 2.84
C LEU A 398 0.65 -23.88 2.28
N TRP A 399 0.42 -23.62 0.99
CA TRP A 399 -0.84 -23.92 0.34
C TRP A 399 -1.17 -25.41 0.40
N ARG A 400 -0.21 -26.28 0.05
CA ARG A 400 -0.41 -27.74 0.06
C ARG A 400 -0.64 -28.27 1.47
N TYR A 401 0.07 -27.72 2.46
CA TYR A 401 -0.14 -28.04 3.87
C TYR A 401 -1.57 -27.69 4.29
N VAL A 402 -2.04 -26.49 3.98
CA VAL A 402 -3.42 -26.09 4.29
C VAL A 402 -4.42 -26.97 3.52
N LYS A 403 -4.22 -27.17 2.22
CA LYS A 403 -5.18 -27.85 1.34
C LYS A 403 -5.31 -29.35 1.60
N TYR A 404 -4.19 -30.03 1.78
CA TYR A 404 -4.17 -31.50 1.81
C TYR A 404 -4.02 -32.07 3.22
N PHE A 405 -3.53 -31.29 4.18
CA PHE A 405 -3.37 -31.74 5.56
C PHE A 405 -4.41 -31.12 6.49
N LEU A 406 -4.54 -29.80 6.51
CA LEU A 406 -5.45 -29.12 7.45
C LEU A 406 -6.91 -29.13 7.00
N GLU A 407 -7.21 -28.92 5.71
CA GLU A 407 -8.59 -28.80 5.21
C GLU A 407 -9.44 -30.06 5.49
N PRO A 408 -8.94 -31.31 5.32
CA PRO A 408 -9.69 -32.51 5.72
C PRO A 408 -10.05 -32.50 7.21
N MET A 409 -9.10 -32.16 8.09
CA MET A 409 -9.34 -32.09 9.53
C MET A 409 -10.33 -30.98 9.90
N MET A 410 -10.22 -29.81 9.24
CA MET A 410 -11.15 -28.70 9.41
C MET A 410 -12.56 -29.06 8.93
N ALA A 411 -12.67 -29.79 7.83
CA ALA A 411 -13.95 -30.28 7.30
C ALA A 411 -14.63 -31.22 8.31
N ASP A 412 -13.89 -32.19 8.84
CA ASP A 412 -14.37 -33.12 9.86
C ASP A 412 -14.81 -32.37 11.14
N ALA A 413 -13.99 -31.42 11.61
CA ALA A 413 -14.27 -30.58 12.77
C ALA A 413 -15.41 -29.57 12.57
N SER A 414 -15.81 -29.30 11.32
CA SER A 414 -16.93 -28.43 10.97
C SER A 414 -18.26 -29.17 10.82
N SER A 415 -18.23 -30.50 10.80
CA SER A 415 -19.44 -31.31 10.72
C SER A 415 -20.37 -31.04 11.92
N ILE A 416 -21.69 -31.11 11.71
CA ILE A 416 -22.71 -30.74 12.72
C ILE A 416 -22.60 -31.58 14.01
N HIS A 417 -21.92 -32.72 13.94
CA HIS A 417 -21.70 -33.65 15.05
C HIS A 417 -20.27 -33.62 15.58
N ALA A 418 -19.43 -32.66 15.17
CA ALA A 418 -18.07 -32.57 15.62
C ALA A 418 -18.01 -32.17 17.10
N ASP A 419 -17.28 -32.96 17.88
CA ASP A 419 -16.93 -32.67 19.26
C ASP A 419 -16.03 -31.42 19.34
N GLU A 420 -16.05 -30.70 20.47
CA GLU A 420 -15.13 -29.57 20.72
C GLU A 420 -13.67 -30.01 20.57
N ASP A 421 -13.40 -31.27 20.93
CA ASP A 421 -12.10 -31.95 20.77
C ASP A 421 -11.60 -31.93 19.32
N ALA A 422 -12.49 -32.00 18.32
CA ALA A 422 -12.09 -32.00 16.91
C ALA A 422 -11.48 -30.65 16.50
N ARG A 423 -12.00 -29.54 17.03
CA ARG A 423 -11.45 -28.19 16.76
C ARG A 423 -10.12 -27.99 17.47
N GLU A 424 -9.98 -28.49 18.69
CA GLU A 424 -8.71 -28.45 19.42
C GLU A 424 -7.63 -29.28 18.69
N ASN A 425 -8.00 -30.44 18.15
CA ASN A 425 -7.11 -31.27 17.35
C ASN A 425 -6.59 -30.55 16.11
N VAL A 426 -7.43 -29.77 15.41
CA VAL A 426 -6.97 -28.91 14.31
C VAL A 426 -5.95 -27.88 14.80
N GLN A 427 -6.21 -27.20 15.93
CA GLN A 427 -5.26 -26.21 16.46
C GLN A 427 -3.93 -26.84 16.88
N LYS A 428 -3.94 -28.06 17.44
CA LYS A 428 -2.74 -28.82 17.80
C LYS A 428 -1.87 -29.18 16.60
N GLU A 429 -2.46 -29.24 15.40
CA GLU A 429 -1.71 -29.50 14.18
C GLU A 429 -1.14 -28.22 13.55
N ILE A 430 -1.72 -27.04 13.80
CA ILE A 430 -1.22 -25.75 13.29
C ILE A 430 -0.06 -25.28 14.19
N THR A 431 1.09 -25.95 14.10
CA THR A 431 2.31 -25.55 14.79
C THR A 431 3.50 -25.40 13.85
N THR A 432 4.44 -24.55 14.25
CA THR A 432 5.70 -24.31 13.54
C THR A 432 6.47 -25.62 13.29
N GLU A 433 6.54 -26.53 14.26
CA GLU A 433 7.27 -27.80 14.16
C GLU A 433 6.63 -28.73 13.12
N LYS A 434 5.30 -28.82 13.11
CA LYS A 434 4.55 -29.64 12.15
C LYS A 434 4.72 -29.12 10.73
N PHE A 435 4.66 -27.80 10.55
CA PHE A 435 4.89 -27.21 9.24
C PHE A 435 6.35 -27.34 8.79
N GLN A 436 7.34 -27.21 9.68
CA GLN A 436 8.76 -27.46 9.34
C GLN A 436 8.99 -28.91 8.90
N LEU A 437 8.41 -29.88 9.60
CA LEU A 437 8.48 -31.28 9.20
C LEU A 437 7.84 -31.49 7.83
N TYR A 438 6.65 -30.92 7.60
CA TYR A 438 5.98 -30.96 6.31
C TYR A 438 6.85 -30.33 5.20
N TYR A 439 7.48 -29.19 5.47
CA TYR A 439 8.32 -28.49 4.50
C TYR A 439 9.53 -29.35 4.07
N ARG A 440 10.18 -30.05 5.01
CA ARG A 440 11.26 -31.01 4.69
C ARG A 440 10.77 -32.13 3.77
N HIS A 441 9.57 -32.66 4.01
CA HIS A 441 8.97 -33.65 3.10
C HIS A 441 8.62 -33.02 1.75
N PHE A 442 8.03 -31.83 1.73
CA PHE A 442 7.70 -31.08 0.51
C PHE A 442 8.92 -30.88 -0.40
N GLN A 443 10.09 -30.58 0.17
CA GLN A 443 11.34 -30.44 -0.59
C GLN A 443 11.70 -31.73 -1.34
N THR A 444 11.44 -32.92 -0.78
CA THR A 444 11.74 -34.19 -1.47
C THR A 444 10.93 -34.41 -2.75
N PHE A 445 9.80 -33.71 -2.90
CA PHE A 445 8.92 -33.79 -4.07
C PHE A 445 9.22 -32.71 -5.13
N GLN A 446 10.22 -31.86 -4.92
CA GLN A 446 10.58 -30.82 -5.91
C GLN A 446 11.34 -31.44 -7.09
N ASP A 447 11.03 -30.99 -8.29
CA ASP A 447 11.56 -31.54 -9.54
C ASP A 447 13.03 -31.15 -9.73
N THR A 448 13.38 -29.89 -9.42
CA THR A 448 14.72 -29.37 -9.66
C THR A 448 15.59 -29.34 -8.39
N GLU A 449 16.90 -29.49 -8.56
CA GLU A 449 17.86 -29.41 -7.44
C GLU A 449 17.87 -28.02 -6.79
N ASP A 450 17.68 -26.96 -7.57
CA ASP A 450 17.64 -25.58 -7.08
C ASP A 450 16.42 -25.30 -6.19
N GLU A 451 15.27 -25.90 -6.51
CA GLU A 451 14.07 -25.86 -5.66
C GLU A 451 14.27 -26.64 -4.35
N ARG A 452 14.95 -27.80 -4.41
CA ARG A 452 15.28 -28.59 -3.21
C ARG A 452 16.22 -27.86 -2.25
N LYS A 453 17.13 -27.04 -2.79
CA LYS A 453 18.10 -26.25 -2.01
C LYS A 453 17.52 -24.98 -1.40
N LYS A 454 16.25 -24.64 -1.66
CA LYS A 454 15.63 -23.45 -1.04
C LYS A 454 15.60 -23.61 0.49
N PRO A 455 16.03 -22.59 1.26
CA PRO A 455 16.01 -22.69 2.71
C PRO A 455 14.57 -22.76 3.23
N SER A 456 14.40 -23.37 4.40
CA SER A 456 13.16 -23.31 5.16
C SER A 456 12.68 -21.85 5.30
N PRO A 457 11.36 -21.59 5.32
CA PRO A 457 10.85 -20.26 5.62
C PRO A 457 11.26 -19.76 7.03
N TYR A 458 11.78 -20.61 7.91
CA TYR A 458 12.31 -20.18 9.21
C TYR A 458 13.81 -19.85 9.19
N ASP A 459 14.55 -20.44 8.24
CA ASP A 459 16.00 -20.30 8.12
C ASP A 459 16.40 -19.11 7.24
N VAL A 460 15.43 -18.42 6.63
CA VAL A 460 15.72 -17.22 5.84
C VAL A 460 16.19 -16.07 6.73
N VAL A 461 17.31 -15.47 6.33
CA VAL A 461 17.86 -14.27 6.93
C VAL A 461 17.38 -13.04 6.15
N ARG A 462 17.16 -11.92 6.86
CA ARG A 462 16.77 -10.65 6.24
C ARG A 462 17.89 -10.15 5.34
N LYS A 463 17.76 -10.34 4.03
CA LYS A 463 18.63 -9.71 3.03
C LYS A 463 18.21 -8.26 2.85
N LYS A 464 19.11 -7.32 3.16
CA LYS A 464 18.99 -5.95 2.68
C LYS A 464 19.60 -5.91 1.28
N GLY A 465 18.86 -5.38 0.32
CA GLY A 465 19.41 -5.12 -1.00
C GLY A 465 18.83 -3.84 -1.59
N SER A 466 19.57 -3.31 -2.55
CA SER A 466 19.24 -2.12 -3.32
C SER A 466 19.51 -2.42 -4.79
N LEU A 467 18.74 -1.82 -5.70
CA LEU A 467 19.10 -1.82 -7.11
C LEU A 467 20.43 -1.08 -7.28
N LYS A 468 21.48 -1.77 -7.76
CA LYS A 468 22.72 -1.14 -8.16
C LYS A 468 22.77 -1.01 -9.68
N ARG A 469 23.39 0.08 -10.16
CA ARG A 469 23.68 0.25 -11.59
C ARG A 469 24.83 -0.69 -11.93
N LYS A 470 24.66 -1.63 -12.86
CA LYS A 470 25.83 -2.30 -13.46
C LYS A 470 26.48 -1.29 -14.39
N SER A 471 27.66 -0.79 -14.00
CA SER A 471 28.52 -0.08 -14.93
C SER A 471 28.89 -1.05 -16.05
N SER A 472 28.58 -0.72 -17.30
CA SER A 472 29.10 -1.45 -18.44
C SER A 472 30.63 -1.28 -18.43
N GLY A 473 31.36 -2.26 -17.91
CA GLY A 473 32.82 -2.20 -17.70
C GLY A 473 33.67 -2.16 -18.97
N SER A 474 33.10 -1.81 -20.13
CA SER A 474 33.82 -1.75 -21.40
C SER A 474 33.83 -0.31 -21.89
N PHE A 475 34.97 0.36 -21.74
CA PHE A 475 35.21 1.73 -22.22
C PHE A 475 35.16 1.87 -23.75
N PHE A 476 35.25 0.76 -24.49
CA PHE A 476 35.34 0.72 -25.96
C PHE A 476 34.10 0.20 -26.69
N ASN A 477 33.03 -0.15 -25.98
CA ASN A 477 31.78 -0.55 -26.63
C ASN A 477 30.76 0.56 -26.43
N ASP A 478 29.90 0.76 -27.44
CA ASP A 478 28.76 1.68 -27.38
C ASP A 478 28.12 1.67 -25.99
N PRO A 479 27.68 2.83 -25.46
CA PRO A 479 27.05 2.93 -24.16
C PRO A 479 25.79 2.04 -24.12
N LYS A 480 25.98 0.76 -23.83
CA LYS A 480 24.90 -0.21 -23.67
C LYS A 480 24.07 0.29 -22.50
N ARG A 481 22.75 0.30 -22.71
CA ARG A 481 21.72 0.69 -21.73
C ARG A 481 22.15 0.32 -20.32
N ALA A 482 22.14 1.31 -19.43
CA ALA A 482 22.52 1.10 -18.04
C ALA A 482 21.60 0.03 -17.43
N LYS A 483 22.08 -1.21 -17.33
CA LYS A 483 21.31 -2.31 -16.78
C LYS A 483 21.39 -2.19 -15.26
N TRP A 484 20.26 -1.92 -14.63
CA TRP A 484 20.19 -2.03 -13.19
C TRP A 484 19.98 -3.50 -12.84
N SER A 485 20.75 -3.98 -11.86
CA SER A 485 20.53 -5.31 -11.30
C SER A 485 20.48 -5.21 -9.80
N TRP A 486 19.64 -6.04 -9.20
CA TRP A 486 19.66 -6.22 -7.77
C TRP A 486 21.00 -6.86 -7.37
N SER A 487 21.63 -6.33 -6.35
CA SER A 487 22.74 -7.00 -5.65
C SER A 487 22.29 -7.13 -4.20
N SER A 488 22.25 -8.36 -3.68
CA SER A 488 22.07 -8.51 -2.25
C SER A 488 23.33 -7.98 -1.54
N GLU A 489 23.18 -7.20 -0.47
CA GLU A 489 24.36 -6.76 0.31
C GLU A 489 25.14 -7.95 0.89
N THR A 490 24.51 -9.13 0.96
CA THR A 490 25.07 -10.37 1.52
C THR A 490 25.82 -11.24 0.52
N GLU A 491 25.62 -11.09 -0.79
CA GLU A 491 26.30 -11.92 -1.81
C GLU A 491 27.73 -11.44 -2.08
N ASP A 492 28.01 -10.16 -1.79
CA ASP A 492 29.35 -9.56 -1.92
C ASP A 492 30.12 -9.59 -0.57
N ALA A 493 29.48 -10.00 0.52
CA ALA A 493 30.19 -10.24 1.77
C ALA A 493 30.88 -11.60 1.62
N GLU A 494 32.18 -11.58 1.34
CA GLU A 494 33.02 -12.77 1.49
C GLU A 494 32.65 -13.43 2.83
N PRO A 495 32.46 -14.76 2.88
CA PRO A 495 32.19 -15.44 4.13
C PRO A 495 33.30 -15.01 5.09
N MET A 496 32.96 -14.26 6.14
CA MET A 496 33.88 -14.08 7.25
C MET A 496 34.19 -15.50 7.70
N GLU A 497 35.42 -15.96 7.45
CA GLU A 497 35.93 -17.20 8.00
C GLU A 497 35.59 -17.15 9.49
N GLU A 498 34.71 -18.05 9.94
CA GLU A 498 34.47 -18.27 11.35
C GLU A 498 35.84 -18.68 11.92
N GLU A 499 36.54 -17.72 12.53
CA GLU A 499 37.68 -18.02 13.40
C GLU A 499 37.15 -19.00 14.46
N GLU A 500 37.59 -20.26 14.35
CA GLU A 500 37.31 -21.31 15.33
C GLU A 500 37.71 -20.81 16.73
N LEU A 501 36.70 -20.61 17.58
CA LEU A 501 36.84 -20.30 19.01
C LEU A 501 36.70 -21.56 19.84
#